data_AF-A0A1Q5J919-F1
#
_entry.id   AF-A0A1Q5J919-F1
#
_cell.length_a   1.000
_cell.length_b   1.000
_cell.length_c   1.000
_cell.angle_alpha   90.00
_cell.angle_beta   90.00
_cell.angle_gamma   90.00
#
_symmetry.space_group_name_H-M   'P 1'
#
loop_
_entity.id
_entity.type
_entity.pdbx_description
1 polymer ?
#
loop_
_entity_poly.entity_id
_entity_poly.type
_entity_poly.pdbx_seq_one_letter_code
_entity_poly.pdbx_strand_id
1 'polypeptide(L)' 'LGEQPADIALAWLLHNPVLTTTIIGPRTAEQLATSRRALDIAPSAETLAELDEIWPGPGGEAPEAYAW' A
#
# COMPACT_ATOMS: atom_id res chain seq x y z
N LEU A 1 12.03 -6.01 -6.20
CA LEU A 1 10.88 -6.82 -5.74
C LEU A 1 10.24 -7.66 -6.83
N GLY A 2 10.18 -7.21 -8.09
CA GLY A 2 9.59 -8.01 -9.18
C GLY A 2 8.05 -8.03 -9.20
N GLU A 3 7.43 -7.25 -8.31
CA GLU A 3 5.98 -7.11 -8.16
C GLU A 3 5.50 -5.82 -8.83
N GLN A 4 4.20 -5.72 -9.13
CA GLN A 4 3.64 -4.47 -9.63
C GLN A 4 3.56 -3.42 -8.50
N PRO A 5 3.66 -2.12 -8.80
CA PRO A 5 3.54 -1.07 -7.78
C PRO A 5 2.24 -1.16 -6.97
N ALA A 6 1.12 -1.52 -7.61
CA ALA A 6 -0.16 -1.69 -6.93
C ALA A 6 -0.13 -2.86 -5.92
N ASP A 7 0.58 -3.95 -6.23
CA ASP A 7 0.70 -5.10 -5.34
C ASP A 7 1.50 -4.73 -4.09
N ILE A 8 2.61 -4.00 -4.26
CA ILE A 8 3.43 -3.50 -3.14
C ILE A 8 2.65 -2.49 -2.29
N ALA A 9 1.93 -1.55 -2.90
CA ALA A 9 1.14 -0.56 -2.16
C ALA A 9 0.05 -1.22 -1.29
N LEU A 10 -0.64 -2.22 -1.84
CA LEU A 10 -1.66 -2.97 -1.09
C LEU A 10 -1.03 -3.84 0.00
N ALA A 11 0.07 -4.53 -0.29
CA ALA A 11 0.78 -5.34 0.70
C ALA A 11 1.34 -4.49 1.85
N TRP A 12 1.83 -3.29 1.56
CA TRP A 12 2.29 -2.32 2.55
C TRP A 12 1.16 -1.88 3.50
N LEU A 13 -0.03 -1.58 2.97
CA LEU A 13 -1.21 -1.29 3.79
C LEU A 13 -1.60 -2.50 4.64
N LEU A 14 -1.71 -3.68 4.03
CA LEU A 14 -2.17 -4.90 4.70
C LEU A 14 -1.18 -5.45 5.74
N HIS A 15 0.10 -5.09 5.65
CA HIS A 15 1.10 -5.43 6.67
C HIS A 15 0.81 -4.75 8.02
N ASN A 16 0.13 -3.59 8.02
CA ASN A 16 -0.07 -2.81 9.23
C ASN A 16 -1.13 -3.46 10.16
N PRO A 17 -0.75 -3.92 11.36
CA PRO A 17 -1.66 -4.62 12.26
C PRO A 17 -2.78 -3.75 12.84
N VAL A 18 -2.69 -2.41 12.75
CA VAL A 18 -3.78 -1.53 13.19
C VAL A 18 -4.88 -1.36 12.14
N LEU A 19 -4.64 -1.77 10.89
CA LEU A 19 -5.65 -1.72 9.83
C LEU A 19 -6.44 -3.03 9.79
N THR A 20 -7.77 -2.92 9.76
CA THR A 20 -8.64 -4.11 9.67
C THR A 20 -8.84 -4.58 8.23
N THR A 21 -8.89 -3.64 7.28
CA THR A 21 -9.17 -3.94 5.87
C THR A 21 -8.68 -2.82 4.96
N THR A 22 -8.53 -3.12 3.68
CA THR A 22 -8.22 -2.16 2.62
C THR A 22 -9.35 -2.15 1.61
N ILE A 23 -9.89 -0.96 1.32
CA ILE A 23 -10.95 -0.78 0.33
C ILE A 23 -10.31 -0.34 -0.99
N ILE A 24 -10.59 -1.07 -2.06
CA ILE A 24 -10.09 -0.78 -3.42
C ILE A 24 -11.26 -0.51 -4.38
N GLY A 25 -11.02 0.34 -5.39
CA GLY A 25 -12.01 0.70 -6.41
C GLY A 25 -11.62 0.31 -7.83
N PRO A 26 -11.43 -1.00 -8.14
CA PRO A 26 -11.09 -1.44 -9.49
C PRO A 26 -12.21 -1.09 -10.48
N ARG A 27 -11.82 -0.63 -11.67
CA ARG A 27 -12.73 -0.30 -12.78
C ARG A 27 -12.90 -1.47 -13.76
N THR A 28 -12.04 -2.48 -13.68
CA THR A 28 -12.10 -3.69 -14.50
C THR A 28 -11.98 -4.95 -13.65
N ALA A 29 -12.46 -6.07 -14.17
CA ALA A 29 -12.33 -7.37 -13.51
C ALA A 29 -10.86 -7.81 -13.39
N GLU A 30 -10.03 -7.46 -14.37
CA GLU A 30 -8.59 -7.73 -14.34
C GLU A 30 -7.90 -6.98 -13.21
N GLN A 31 -8.22 -5.70 -12.98
CA GLN A 31 -7.68 -4.94 -11.84
C GLN A 31 -8.01 -5.61 -10.51
N LEU A 32 -9.27 -6.03 -10.32
CA LEU A 32 -9.67 -6.77 -9.13
C LEU A 32 -8.93 -8.10 -8.98
N ALA A 33 -8.77 -8.84 -10.08
CA ALA A 33 -8.09 -10.13 -10.06
C ALA A 33 -6.60 -9.97 -9.70
N THR A 34 -5.92 -8.99 -10.28
CA THR A 34 -4.50 -8.72 -10.02
C THR A 34 -4.27 -8.27 -8.58
N SER A 35 -5.18 -7.49 -7.97
CA SER A 35 -5.05 -7.06 -6.57
C SER A 35 -4.92 -8.21 -5.55
N ARG A 36 -5.31 -9.43 -5.91
CA ARG A 36 -5.14 -10.61 -5.04
C ARG A 36 -3.68 -10.93 -4.77
N ARG A 37 -2.76 -10.59 -5.69
CA ARG A 37 -1.32 -10.85 -5.54
C ARG A 37 -0.76 -10.21 -4.27
N ALA A 38 -1.28 -9.06 -3.87
CA ALA A 38 -0.87 -8.36 -2.65
C ALA A 38 -1.04 -9.19 -1.36
N LEU A 39 -1.98 -10.14 -1.33
CA LEU A 39 -2.24 -10.99 -0.16
C LEU A 39 -1.10 -11.97 0.12
N ASP A 40 -0.30 -12.29 -0.89
CA ASP A 40 0.81 -13.24 -0.80
C ASP A 40 2.17 -12.56 -0.58
N ILE A 41 2.19 -11.22 -0.51
CA ILE A 41 3.41 -10.44 -0.36
C ILE A 41 3.56 -10.01 1.10
N ALA A 42 4.66 -10.42 1.71
CA ALA A 42 5.12 -9.88 2.99
C ALA A 42 6.34 -8.96 2.71
N PRO A 43 6.19 -7.62 2.81
CA PRO A 43 7.31 -6.71 2.64
C PRO A 43 8.42 -7.01 3.66
N SER A 44 9.68 -7.00 3.23
CA SER A 44 10.81 -7.12 4.16
C SER A 44 10.99 -5.82 4.94
N ALA A 45 11.67 -5.89 6.08
CA ALA A 45 12.01 -4.69 6.85
C ALA A 45 12.84 -3.67 6.03
N GLU A 46 13.71 -4.16 5.14
CA GLU A 46 14.47 -3.32 4.21
C GLU A 46 13.56 -2.59 3.22
N THR A 47 12.60 -3.29 2.63
CA THR A 47 11.60 -2.66 1.74
C THR A 47 10.75 -1.63 2.46
N LEU A 48 10.33 -1.91 3.70
CA LEU A 48 9.54 -0.96 4.49
C LEU A 48 10.35 0.31 4.78
N ALA A 49 11.62 0.17 5.16
CA ALA A 49 12.50 1.32 5.38
C ALA A 49 12.70 2.16 4.11
N GLU A 50 12.88 1.52 2.95
CA GLU A 50 13.01 2.24 1.67
C GLU A 50 11.71 2.99 1.30
N LEU A 51 10.54 2.39 1.57
CA LEU A 51 9.24 3.06 1.37
C LEU A 51 9.08 4.30 2.26
N ASP A 52 9.52 4.22 3.53
CA ASP A 52 9.48 5.34 4.47
C ASP A 52 10.39 6.50 4.01
N GLU A 53 11.52 6.21 3.38
CA GLU A 53 12.42 7.23 2.80
C GLU A 53 11.81 7.90 1.56
N ILE A 54 11.15 7.12 0.70
CA ILE A 54 10.51 7.63 -0.52
C ILE A 54 9.33 8.55 -0.19
N TRP A 55 8.53 8.17 0.82
CA TRP A 55 7.32 8.88 1.20
C TRP A 55 7.25 9.07 2.73
N PRO A 56 7.83 10.15 3.28
CA PRO A 56 7.71 10.48 4.70
C PRO A 56 6.32 11.04 5.07
N GLY A 57 5.39 11.12 4.11
CA GLY A 57 4.11 11.79 4.25
C GLY A 57 4.18 13.31 4.03
N PRO A 58 3.02 13.97 4.00
CA PRO A 58 2.92 15.42 3.72
C PRO A 58 3.37 16.33 4.87
N GLY A 59 3.86 15.77 6.00
CA GLY A 59 4.50 16.56 7.06
C GLY A 59 3.56 17.35 7.98
N GLY A 60 2.35 16.83 8.26
CA GLY A 60 1.37 17.43 9.18
C GLY A 60 0.26 16.46 9.57
N GLU A 61 -0.70 16.92 10.37
CA GLU A 61 -1.83 16.08 10.81
C GLU A 61 -2.83 15.84 9.68
N ALA A 62 -3.36 14.62 9.63
CA ALA A 62 -4.50 14.29 8.79
C ALA A 62 -5.80 14.76 9.47
N PRO A 63 -6.82 15.21 8.70
CA PRO A 63 -6.88 15.19 7.24
C PRO A 63 -6.23 16.41 6.54
N GLU A 64 -5.92 17.51 7.24
CA GLU A 64 -5.53 18.79 6.64
C GLU A 64 -4.28 18.70 5.77
N ALA A 65 -3.25 17.97 6.23
CA ALA A 65 -2.03 17.75 5.45
C ALA A 65 -2.26 16.85 4.22
N TYR A 66 -3.38 16.12 4.16
CA TYR A 66 -3.73 15.17 3.10
C TYR A 66 -4.89 15.68 2.23
N ALA A 67 -5.43 16.86 2.52
CA ALA A 67 -6.51 17.49 1.78
C ALA A 67 -5.92 18.27 0.60
N TRP A 68 -5.76 17.58 -0.53
CA TRP A 68 -5.41 18.17 -1.83
C TRP A 68 -6.45 17.80 -2.88
#